data_AF-A0A7C6SQA8-F1
#
_entry.id   AF-A0A7C6SQA8-F1
#
_cell.length_a   1.000
_cell.length_b   1.000
_cell.length_c   1.000
_cell.angle_alpha   90.00
_cell.angle_beta   90.00
_cell.angle_gamma   90.00
#
_symmetry.space_group_name_H-M   'P 1'
#
loop_
_entity.id
_entity.type
_entity.pdbx_description
1 polymer ?
#
loop_
_entity_poly.entity_id
_entity_poly.type
_entity_poly.pdbx_seq_one_letter_code
_entity_poly.pdbx_strand_id
1 'polypeptide(L)'
;EHTPAYDAREVALSRATREGATPSVLSFARASRGDMMLLEMPRRVNDRPMPQVTLVDMREELRLGNKGIFSQELVQALTRCLDSGQQAMLFLNRRGYAPSVVCRKCGHVMGCPDCDVSLTYHAQDRSLHCHYCGLRLPMPGQCPECQSRYIRSIGIGTQKVEEEVAKLFPGVPLVRMDNDTTQGKNGHRTLLNRFRSGEARVMIGTQMIAKGLDFPQVTLVGVVLADLSVNLPDYRSAERTFQLLTQVAGRAGRADLPGEVIIQTYKPEHYAIAAAAQQDYRSFYHTEFARRRRDLYPPFTMMVRLLCQAKDEAAARSVSKRLLAHINELFVQYPQLRRRMLFIREDDAPIKRLMGRARAQVLMKLLVHRDSDRIIEHLTDLSRRDWPCDVTLEINPASMA
;
A
#
# COMPACT_ATOMS: atom_id res chain seq x y z
N GLU A 1 -0.76 3.60 20.08
CA GLU A 1 -1.00 2.26 20.67
C GLU A 1 -1.57 1.35 19.59
N HIS A 2 -0.90 0.24 19.27
CA HIS A 2 -1.27 -0.70 18.18
C HIS A 2 -1.38 -2.15 18.68
N THR A 3 -1.66 -2.33 19.96
CA THR A 3 -1.94 -3.63 20.58
C THR A 3 -3.42 -3.70 20.96
N PRO A 4 -4.13 -4.79 20.64
CA PRO A 4 -3.64 -6.02 20.01
C PRO A 4 -3.48 -5.91 18.48
N ALA A 5 -2.47 -6.58 17.93
CA ALA A 5 -2.21 -6.68 16.49
C ALA A 5 -2.95 -7.89 15.89
N TYR A 6 -4.28 -7.82 15.83
CA TYR A 6 -5.11 -8.81 15.16
C TYR A 6 -5.41 -8.39 13.71
N ASP A 7 -5.58 -9.32 12.79
CA ASP A 7 -6.18 -8.99 11.50
C ASP A 7 -7.66 -8.64 11.76
N ALA A 8 -7.99 -7.36 11.68
CA ALA A 8 -9.37 -6.91 11.83
C ALA A 8 -10.32 -7.60 10.83
N ARG A 9 -9.81 -8.20 9.74
CA ARG A 9 -10.59 -9.06 8.84
C ARG A 9 -10.85 -10.44 9.40
N GLU A 10 -9.97 -11.05 10.20
CA GLU A 10 -10.25 -12.34 10.85
C GLU A 10 -11.29 -12.15 11.95
N VAL A 11 -11.16 -11.08 12.73
CA VAL A 11 -12.17 -10.66 13.71
C VAL A 11 -13.45 -10.22 13.00
N ALA A 12 -13.34 -9.50 11.88
CA ALA A 12 -14.51 -9.16 11.07
C ALA A 12 -15.08 -10.41 10.41
N LEU A 13 -14.33 -11.41 9.95
CA LEU A 13 -14.87 -12.67 9.40
C LEU A 13 -15.66 -13.43 10.46
N SER A 14 -15.18 -13.41 11.71
CA SER A 14 -15.95 -13.88 12.87
C SER A 14 -17.24 -13.07 13.09
N ARG A 15 -17.29 -11.80 12.65
CA ARG A 15 -18.46 -10.89 12.77
C ARG A 15 -19.27 -10.69 11.48
N ALA A 16 -18.75 -11.06 10.32
CA ALA A 16 -19.13 -10.62 8.97
C ALA A 16 -19.46 -11.83 8.09
N THR A 17 -20.21 -12.77 8.64
CA THR A 17 -21.20 -13.56 7.93
C THR A 17 -22.23 -12.71 7.13
N ARG A 18 -21.98 -11.40 6.91
CA ARG A 18 -22.89 -10.40 6.34
C ARG A 18 -22.10 -9.27 5.62
N GLU A 19 -21.65 -9.51 4.39
CA GLU A 19 -21.22 -8.52 3.37
C GLU A 19 -19.71 -8.23 3.17
N GLY A 20 -19.31 -8.07 1.90
CA GLY A 20 -18.03 -7.47 1.50
C GLY A 20 -17.76 -7.51 -0.02
N ALA A 21 -17.30 -6.39 -0.58
CA ALA A 21 -16.88 -6.22 -1.98
C ALA A 21 -15.37 -6.45 -2.15
N THR A 22 -14.99 -7.14 -3.25
CA THR A 22 -13.63 -7.56 -3.62
C THR A 22 -12.93 -8.44 -2.57
N PRO A 23 -13.21 -9.76 -2.54
CA PRO A 23 -12.69 -10.64 -1.50
C PRO A 23 -11.16 -10.78 -1.55
N SER A 24 -10.56 -11.03 -0.39
CA SER A 24 -9.14 -11.43 -0.35
C SER A 24 -8.94 -12.79 -1.02
N VAL A 25 -7.72 -13.08 -1.50
CA VAL A 25 -7.39 -14.39 -2.07
C VAL A 25 -7.69 -15.52 -1.07
N LEU A 26 -7.44 -15.29 0.23
CA LEU A 26 -7.77 -16.24 1.29
C LEU A 26 -9.29 -16.47 1.43
N SER A 27 -10.08 -15.40 1.43
CA SER A 27 -11.53 -15.47 1.56
C SER A 27 -12.17 -16.21 0.38
N PHE A 28 -11.75 -15.89 -0.85
CA PHE A 28 -12.26 -16.57 -2.04
C PHE A 28 -11.81 -18.02 -2.12
N ALA A 29 -10.59 -18.35 -1.66
CA ALA A 29 -10.14 -19.73 -1.55
C ALA A 29 -10.97 -20.55 -0.56
N ARG A 30 -11.32 -19.98 0.61
CA ARG A 30 -12.21 -20.61 1.59
C ARG A 30 -13.61 -20.85 1.02
N ALA A 31 -14.16 -19.84 0.34
CA ALA A 31 -15.45 -19.98 -0.32
C ALA A 31 -15.43 -21.03 -1.45
N SER A 32 -14.38 -21.04 -2.26
CA SER A 32 -14.19 -22.02 -3.34
C SER A 32 -14.00 -23.45 -2.82
N ARG A 33 -13.46 -23.62 -1.60
CA ARG A 33 -13.33 -24.91 -0.92
C ARG A 33 -14.64 -25.37 -0.25
N GLY A 34 -15.63 -24.49 -0.11
CA GLY A 34 -16.89 -24.77 0.57
C GLY A 34 -16.91 -24.43 2.06
N ASP A 35 -15.86 -23.81 2.61
CA ASP A 35 -15.84 -23.35 4.00
C ASP A 35 -16.78 -22.15 4.23
N MET A 36 -17.14 -21.45 3.17
CA MET A 36 -18.02 -20.28 3.17
C MET A 36 -18.95 -20.33 1.95
N MET A 37 -20.17 -19.80 2.11
CA MET A 37 -21.07 -19.61 0.97
C MET A 37 -20.63 -18.38 0.16
N LEU A 38 -20.37 -18.57 -1.14
CA LEU A 38 -20.14 -17.47 -2.07
C LEU A 38 -21.50 -16.96 -2.58
N LEU A 39 -21.82 -15.69 -2.28
CA LEU A 39 -22.96 -14.99 -2.86
C LEU A 39 -22.45 -13.99 -3.89
N GLU A 40 -22.80 -14.20 -5.16
CA GLU A 40 -22.36 -13.34 -6.26
C GLU A 40 -23.45 -12.33 -6.64
N MET A 41 -23.06 -11.07 -6.76
CA MET A 41 -23.89 -9.99 -7.31
C MET A 41 -23.23 -9.51 -8.62
N PRO A 42 -23.42 -10.23 -9.74
CA PRO A 42 -22.69 -9.96 -10.99
C PRO A 42 -23.12 -8.64 -11.65
N ARG A 43 -24.27 -8.09 -11.26
CA ARG A 43 -24.81 -6.84 -11.79
C ARG A 43 -24.60 -5.71 -10.79
N ARG A 44 -24.24 -4.55 -11.32
CA ARG A 44 -24.12 -3.31 -10.55
C ARG A 44 -25.51 -2.88 -10.07
N VAL A 45 -25.57 -2.14 -8.97
CA VAL A 45 -26.80 -1.49 -8.52
C VAL A 45 -27.39 -0.67 -9.67
N ASN A 46 -28.69 -0.82 -9.91
CA ASN A 46 -29.44 -0.21 -11.01
C ASN A 46 -28.98 -0.63 -12.43
N ASP A 47 -28.33 -1.79 -12.57
CA ASP A 47 -27.86 -2.37 -13.85
C ASP A 47 -26.97 -1.43 -14.68
N ARG A 48 -26.28 -0.52 -14.00
CA ARG A 48 -25.42 0.48 -14.63
C ARG A 48 -24.17 -0.17 -15.24
N PRO A 49 -23.71 0.29 -16.41
CA PRO A 49 -22.50 -0.24 -17.02
C PRO A 49 -21.29 -0.01 -16.12
N MET A 50 -20.30 -0.88 -16.27
CA MET A 50 -18.97 -0.67 -15.70
C MET A 50 -18.28 0.46 -16.48
N PRO A 51 -17.44 1.28 -15.81
CA PRO A 51 -16.71 2.32 -16.50
C PRO A 51 -15.74 1.70 -17.52
N GLN A 52 -15.54 2.39 -18.63
CA GLN A 52 -14.53 2.01 -19.62
C GLN A 52 -13.16 2.26 -19.01
N VAL A 53 -12.31 1.23 -19.00
CA VAL A 53 -10.95 1.33 -18.47
C VAL A 53 -9.95 1.23 -19.60
N THR A 54 -9.14 2.26 -19.75
CA THR A 54 -8.02 2.32 -20.70
C THR A 54 -6.71 2.11 -19.95
N LEU A 55 -5.95 1.10 -20.34
CA LEU A 55 -4.61 0.85 -19.80
C LEU A 55 -3.57 1.47 -20.73
N VAL A 56 -2.77 2.39 -20.21
CA VAL A 56 -1.76 3.15 -20.98
C VAL A 56 -0.36 2.72 -20.58
N ASP A 57 0.44 2.36 -21.58
CA ASP A 57 1.86 2.06 -21.41
C ASP A 57 2.72 3.34 -21.46
N MET A 58 3.26 3.72 -20.30
CA MET A 58 4.11 4.90 -20.18
C MET A 58 5.50 4.71 -20.81
N ARG A 59 5.90 3.48 -21.15
CA ARG A 59 7.13 3.24 -21.93
C ARG A 59 6.98 3.73 -23.37
N GLU A 60 5.80 3.53 -23.95
CA GLU A 60 5.49 4.02 -25.30
C GLU A 60 5.39 5.54 -25.33
N GLU A 61 4.77 6.16 -24.32
CA GLU A 61 4.77 7.61 -24.15
C GLU A 61 6.21 8.17 -24.12
N LEU A 62 7.11 7.54 -23.35
CA LEU A 62 8.52 7.93 -23.30
C LEU A 62 9.22 7.76 -24.65
N ARG A 63 8.94 6.66 -25.36
CA ARG A 63 9.48 6.39 -26.71
C ARG A 63 9.03 7.44 -27.73
N LEU A 64 7.79 7.93 -27.59
CA LEU A 64 7.21 9.00 -28.41
C LEU A 64 7.64 10.41 -27.95
N GLY A 65 8.50 10.51 -26.93
CA GLY A 65 9.10 11.75 -26.46
C GLY A 65 8.37 12.43 -25.29
N ASN A 66 7.27 11.86 -24.80
CA ASN A 66 6.58 12.37 -23.62
C ASN A 66 7.35 11.98 -22.34
N LYS A 67 7.97 12.98 -21.71
CA LYS A 67 8.70 12.84 -20.44
C LYS A 67 7.87 13.27 -19.22
N GLY A 68 6.60 13.60 -19.45
CA GLY A 68 5.65 14.03 -18.44
C GLY A 68 5.16 12.87 -17.56
N ILE A 69 4.44 13.23 -16.51
CA ILE A 69 3.81 12.25 -15.61
C ILE A 69 2.44 11.78 -16.12
N PHE A 70 1.87 12.50 -17.09
CA PHE A 70 0.61 12.18 -17.74
C PHE A 70 0.87 11.80 -19.19
N SER A 71 0.31 10.66 -19.59
CA SER A 71 0.09 10.23 -20.96
C SER A 71 -0.76 11.23 -21.71
N GLN A 72 -0.64 11.23 -23.04
CA GLN A 72 -1.48 12.07 -23.89
C GLN A 72 -2.95 11.71 -23.72
N GLU A 73 -3.27 10.42 -23.58
CA GLU A 73 -4.63 9.93 -23.36
C GLU A 73 -5.27 10.53 -22.10
N LEU A 74 -4.54 10.54 -20.97
CA LEU A 74 -5.05 11.15 -19.73
C LEU A 74 -5.23 12.66 -19.88
N VAL A 75 -4.31 13.35 -20.54
CA VAL A 75 -4.44 14.80 -20.76
C VAL A 75 -5.68 15.11 -21.59
N GLN A 76 -5.89 14.39 -22.69
CA GLN A 76 -7.06 14.58 -23.56
C GLN A 76 -8.38 14.28 -22.83
N ALA A 77 -8.43 13.20 -22.04
CA ALA A 77 -9.61 12.88 -21.24
C ALA A 77 -9.88 13.94 -20.16
N LEU A 78 -8.83 14.45 -19.50
CA LEU A 78 -8.96 15.56 -18.55
C LEU A 78 -9.53 16.80 -19.22
N THR A 79 -9.02 17.19 -20.40
CA THR A 79 -9.55 18.31 -21.18
C THR A 79 -11.04 18.14 -21.46
N ARG A 80 -11.45 16.99 -22.03
CA ARG A 80 -12.87 16.71 -22.33
C ARG A 80 -13.75 16.76 -21.09
N CYS A 81 -13.29 16.17 -19.99
CA CYS A 81 -14.00 16.16 -18.70
C CYS A 81 -14.21 17.57 -18.17
N LEU A 82 -13.17 18.40 -18.19
CA LEU A 82 -13.21 19.76 -17.67
C LEU A 82 -14.07 20.69 -18.54
N ASP A 83 -13.91 20.60 -19.87
CA ASP A 83 -14.70 21.36 -20.86
C ASP A 83 -16.19 21.04 -20.75
N SER A 84 -16.53 19.78 -20.44
CA SER A 84 -17.91 19.32 -20.30
C SER A 84 -18.56 19.69 -18.97
N GLY A 85 -17.88 20.49 -18.13
CA GLY A 85 -18.48 20.85 -16.86
C GLY A 85 -18.50 19.70 -15.84
N GLN A 86 -17.67 18.65 -15.99
CA GLN A 86 -17.61 17.49 -15.10
C GLN A 86 -16.36 17.50 -14.18
N GLN A 87 -16.27 16.53 -13.28
CA GLN A 87 -15.18 16.41 -12.30
C GLN A 87 -14.30 15.18 -12.54
N ALA A 88 -13.00 15.35 -12.28
CA ALA A 88 -12.01 14.29 -12.39
C ALA A 88 -11.36 13.96 -11.05
N MET A 89 -11.00 12.69 -10.87
CA MET A 89 -10.18 12.22 -9.74
C MET A 89 -8.84 11.68 -10.25
N LEU A 90 -7.74 12.20 -9.71
CA LEU A 90 -6.39 11.70 -9.99
C LEU A 90 -5.86 10.95 -8.78
N PHE A 91 -5.62 9.66 -8.97
CA PHE A 91 -5.20 8.73 -7.96
C PHE A 91 -3.72 8.39 -8.09
N LEU A 92 -3.00 8.49 -6.99
CA LEU A 92 -1.59 8.10 -6.88
C LEU A 92 -1.41 7.16 -5.69
N ASN A 93 -0.94 5.94 -5.94
CA ASN A 93 -0.72 4.98 -4.87
C ASN A 93 0.61 5.20 -4.15
N ARG A 94 0.62 6.00 -3.08
CA ARG A 94 1.81 6.28 -2.27
C ARG A 94 2.11 5.23 -1.18
N ARG A 95 1.26 4.21 -0.95
CA ARG A 95 1.42 3.34 0.23
C ARG A 95 2.66 2.45 0.07
N GLY A 96 3.67 2.65 0.93
CA GLY A 96 4.93 1.90 0.91
C GLY A 96 6.05 2.49 0.05
N TYR A 97 5.76 3.55 -0.73
CA TYR A 97 6.76 4.32 -1.48
C TYR A 97 6.70 5.79 -1.04
N ALA A 98 7.64 6.20 -0.20
CA ALA A 98 7.82 7.61 0.13
C ALA A 98 8.63 8.28 -1.00
N PRO A 99 8.20 9.45 -1.52
CA PRO A 99 9.10 10.31 -2.27
C PRO A 99 10.31 10.59 -1.38
N SER A 100 11.49 10.28 -1.90
CA SER A 100 12.75 10.39 -1.17
C SER A 100 13.50 11.60 -1.67
N VAL A 101 14.08 12.38 -0.76
CA VAL A 101 14.99 13.45 -1.15
C VAL A 101 16.37 12.86 -1.39
N VAL A 102 16.93 13.10 -2.57
CA VAL A 102 18.23 12.54 -2.94
C VAL A 102 19.13 13.58 -3.59
N CYS A 103 20.44 13.36 -3.48
CA CYS A 103 21.44 14.07 -4.26
C CYS A 103 21.54 13.46 -5.67
N ARG A 104 21.27 14.23 -6.71
CA ARG A 104 21.40 13.76 -8.10
C ARG A 104 22.86 13.62 -8.58
N LYS A 105 23.84 14.14 -7.83
CA LYS A 105 25.27 14.00 -8.16
C LYS A 105 25.83 12.65 -7.68
N CYS A 106 25.63 12.32 -6.40
CA CYS A 106 26.24 11.13 -5.78
C CYS A 106 25.23 10.04 -5.39
N GLY A 107 23.92 10.30 -5.49
CA GLY A 107 22.88 9.33 -5.12
C GLY A 107 22.51 9.30 -3.64
N HIS A 108 23.16 10.10 -2.78
CA HIS A 108 22.86 10.16 -1.34
C HIS A 108 21.37 10.38 -1.07
N VAL A 109 20.74 9.53 -0.26
CA VAL A 109 19.33 9.65 0.15
C VAL A 109 19.26 10.31 1.52
N MET A 110 18.47 11.39 1.65
CA MET A 110 18.23 12.02 2.94
C MET A 110 17.35 11.10 3.80
N GLY A 111 17.95 10.48 4.80
CA GLY A 111 17.30 9.58 5.76
C GLY A 111 16.91 10.26 7.06
N CYS A 112 15.96 9.68 7.78
CA CYS A 112 15.66 10.09 9.14
C CYS A 112 16.72 9.49 10.10
N PRO A 113 17.30 10.27 11.03
CA PRO A 113 18.24 9.74 12.03
C PRO A 113 17.57 8.75 13.01
N ASP A 114 16.26 8.90 13.24
CA ASP A 114 15.51 8.10 14.22
C ASP A 114 14.75 6.93 13.60
N CYS A 115 14.58 6.93 12.28
CA CYS A 115 13.86 5.91 11.53
C CYS A 115 14.72 5.58 10.32
N ASP A 116 15.11 4.33 10.12
CA ASP A 116 15.95 3.91 8.99
C ASP A 116 15.14 3.91 7.67
N VAL A 117 14.66 5.10 7.30
CA VAL A 117 13.70 5.40 6.25
C VAL A 117 14.07 6.74 5.62
N SER A 118 13.69 6.94 4.37
CA SER A 118 13.88 8.22 3.69
C SER A 118 12.93 9.30 4.20
N LEU A 119 13.43 10.54 4.22
CA LEU A 119 12.63 11.73 4.49
C LEU A 119 11.89 12.19 3.23
N THR A 120 10.66 12.67 3.41
CA THR A 120 9.87 13.30 2.35
C THR A 120 9.99 14.82 2.43
N TYR A 121 10.14 15.51 1.30
CA TYR A 121 10.08 16.98 1.24
C TYR A 121 8.65 17.49 1.23
N HIS A 122 8.37 18.50 2.06
CA HIS A 122 7.10 19.21 2.15
C HIS A 122 7.28 20.66 1.76
N ALA A 123 6.66 21.09 0.66
CA ALA A 123 6.89 22.42 0.12
C ALA A 123 6.20 23.53 0.92
N GLN A 124 5.13 23.20 1.66
CA GLN A 124 4.34 24.16 2.44
C GLN A 124 5.18 24.85 3.53
N ASP A 125 6.06 24.10 4.20
CA ASP A 125 6.98 24.61 5.22
C ASP A 125 8.46 24.49 4.82
N ARG A 126 8.72 24.11 3.56
CA ARG A 126 10.06 23.93 2.97
C ARG A 126 10.97 23.02 3.81
N SER A 127 10.40 21.98 4.38
CA SER A 127 11.09 21.08 5.31
C SER A 127 10.97 19.60 4.92
N LEU A 128 11.85 18.78 5.49
CA LEU A 128 11.90 17.34 5.38
C LEU A 128 11.16 16.72 6.55
N HIS A 129 10.21 15.83 6.27
CA HIS A 129 9.42 15.15 7.29
C HIS A 129 9.66 13.64 7.30
N CYS A 130 9.80 13.09 8.50
CA CYS A 130 9.62 11.66 8.75
C CYS A 130 8.16 11.41 9.12
N HIS A 131 7.44 10.64 8.30
CA HIS A 131 6.04 10.30 8.57
C HIS A 131 5.85 9.22 9.65
N TYR A 132 6.93 8.59 10.11
CA TYR A 132 6.87 7.59 11.17
C TYR A 132 7.07 8.19 12.56
N CYS A 133 8.13 8.99 12.77
CA CYS A 133 8.39 9.62 14.07
C CYS A 133 7.93 11.08 14.18
N GLY A 134 7.53 11.71 13.07
CA GLY A 134 7.12 13.11 13.04
C GLY A 134 8.29 14.12 13.02
N LEU A 135 9.55 13.65 12.95
CA LEU A 135 10.73 14.50 12.86
C LEU A 135 10.61 15.47 11.67
N ARG A 136 10.99 16.73 11.91
CA ARG A 136 11.08 17.79 10.90
C ARG A 136 12.50 18.34 10.84
N LEU A 137 13.07 18.40 9.65
CA LEU A 137 14.41 18.97 9.41
C LEU A 137 14.33 19.99 8.27
N PRO A 138 15.11 21.07 8.27
CA PRO A 138 15.18 21.96 7.12
C PRO A 138 15.77 21.22 5.91
N MET A 139 15.38 21.62 4.70
CA MET A 139 16.03 21.15 3.47
C MET A 139 17.49 21.60 3.45
N PRO A 140 18.49 20.69 3.40
CA PRO A 140 19.88 21.09 3.41
C PRO A 140 20.24 21.83 2.11
N GLY A 141 21.05 22.88 2.21
CA GLY A 141 21.53 23.64 1.06
C GLY A 141 22.58 22.89 0.21
N GLN A 142 23.25 21.90 0.80
CA GLN A 142 24.31 21.09 0.17
C GLN A 142 24.24 19.65 0.67
N CYS A 143 24.64 18.71 -0.20
CA CYS A 143 24.62 17.28 0.13
C CYS A 143 25.63 17.00 1.25
N PRO A 144 25.26 16.33 2.36
CA PRO A 144 26.19 16.03 3.43
C PRO A 144 27.31 15.08 2.98
N GLU A 145 27.11 14.29 1.92
CA GLU A 145 28.08 13.33 1.42
C GLU A 145 29.05 13.90 0.36
N CYS A 146 28.54 14.68 -0.60
CA CYS A 146 29.37 15.18 -1.72
C CYS A 146 29.37 16.71 -1.90
N GLN A 147 28.74 17.45 -0.98
CA GLN A 147 28.60 18.91 -0.97
C GLN A 147 27.89 19.52 -2.20
N SER A 148 27.36 18.70 -3.10
CA SER A 148 26.58 19.17 -4.25
C SER A 148 25.29 19.86 -3.81
N ARG A 149 24.94 20.95 -4.51
CA ARG A 149 23.65 21.64 -4.38
C ARG A 149 22.51 20.92 -5.13
N TYR A 150 22.78 19.82 -5.84
CA TYR A 150 21.80 19.10 -6.65
C TYR A 150 20.94 18.14 -5.82
N ILE A 151 20.34 18.64 -4.75
CA ILE A 151 19.40 17.89 -3.94
C ILE A 151 17.98 18.11 -4.46
N ARG A 152 17.27 17.04 -4.74
CA ARG A 152 15.90 17.05 -5.27
C ARG A 152 15.09 15.92 -4.65
N SER A 153 13.80 16.15 -4.46
CA SER A 153 12.86 15.06 -4.26
C SER A 153 12.79 14.19 -5.53
N ILE A 154 12.84 12.88 -5.35
CA ILE A 154 12.57 11.88 -6.37
C ILE A 154 11.34 11.09 -5.92
N GLY A 155 10.46 10.82 -6.88
CA GLY A 155 9.15 10.23 -6.66
C GLY A 155 8.06 11.23 -7.04
N ILE A 156 7.02 10.72 -7.68
CA ILE A 156 5.83 11.51 -7.96
C ILE A 156 5.01 11.52 -6.67
N GLY A 157 4.92 12.68 -6.02
CA GLY A 157 3.98 12.93 -4.93
C GLY A 157 2.67 13.53 -5.46
N THR A 158 1.64 13.55 -4.64
CA THR A 158 0.38 14.25 -4.93
C THR A 158 0.61 15.74 -5.25
N GLN A 159 1.61 16.36 -4.63
CA GLN A 159 2.03 17.72 -4.96
C GLN A 159 2.59 17.84 -6.40
N LYS A 160 3.35 16.86 -6.87
CA LYS A 160 3.87 16.88 -8.25
C LYS A 160 2.73 16.74 -9.26
N VAL A 161 1.74 15.90 -8.95
CA VAL A 161 0.50 15.80 -9.73
C VAL A 161 -0.23 17.14 -9.76
N GLU A 162 -0.35 17.82 -8.62
CA GLU A 162 -0.97 19.15 -8.50
C GLU A 162 -0.25 20.21 -9.34
N GLU A 163 1.08 20.27 -9.27
CA GLU A 163 1.89 21.18 -10.08
C GLU A 163 1.71 20.96 -11.58
N GLU A 164 1.65 19.70 -12.05
CA GLU A 164 1.46 19.41 -13.47
C GLU A 164 0.03 19.68 -13.94
N VAL A 165 -0.98 19.42 -13.11
CA VAL A 165 -2.37 19.83 -13.41
C VAL A 165 -2.47 21.33 -13.53
N ALA A 166 -1.90 22.09 -12.59
CA ALA A 166 -1.95 23.55 -12.61
C ALA A 166 -1.25 24.17 -13.83
N LYS A 167 -0.20 23.51 -14.35
CA LYS A 167 0.47 23.93 -15.60
C LYS A 167 -0.36 23.66 -16.84
N LEU A 168 -0.99 22.48 -16.92
CA LEU A 168 -1.78 22.08 -18.09
C LEU A 168 -3.14 22.77 -18.14
N PHE A 169 -3.73 23.03 -16.97
CA PHE A 169 -5.06 23.61 -16.83
C PHE A 169 -5.04 24.83 -15.88
N PRO A 170 -4.43 25.96 -16.30
CA PRO A 170 -4.37 27.16 -15.47
C PRO A 170 -5.78 27.64 -15.06
N GLY A 171 -5.96 27.92 -13.77
CA GLY A 171 -7.23 28.43 -13.23
C GLY A 171 -8.28 27.38 -12.90
N VAL A 172 -8.03 26.09 -13.20
CA VAL A 172 -8.95 25.01 -12.79
C VAL A 172 -8.85 24.80 -11.28
N PRO A 173 -9.94 24.95 -10.52
CA PRO A 173 -9.89 24.78 -9.08
C PRO A 173 -9.74 23.29 -8.75
N LEU A 174 -8.81 22.97 -7.87
CA LEU A 174 -8.51 21.59 -7.48
C LEU A 174 -8.41 21.47 -5.96
N VAL A 175 -8.51 20.23 -5.48
CA VAL A 175 -8.23 19.86 -4.09
C VAL A 175 -7.24 18.71 -4.03
N ARG A 176 -6.23 18.84 -3.16
CA ARG A 176 -5.31 17.74 -2.83
C ARG A 176 -5.73 17.12 -1.50
N MET A 177 -5.99 15.82 -1.51
CA MET A 177 -6.47 15.05 -0.37
C MET A 177 -5.47 13.93 -0.03
N ASP A 178 -4.55 14.27 0.88
CA ASP A 178 -3.57 13.36 1.45
C ASP A 178 -3.45 13.58 2.97
N ASN A 179 -2.54 12.84 3.61
CA ASN A 179 -2.38 12.87 5.06
C ASN A 179 -1.84 14.24 5.56
N ASP A 180 -1.29 15.06 4.66
CA ASP A 180 -0.66 16.32 5.01
C ASP A 180 -1.68 17.46 4.93
N THR A 181 -2.62 17.39 3.98
CA THR A 181 -3.68 18.40 3.83
C THR A 181 -4.90 18.19 4.74
N THR A 182 -4.97 17.07 5.48
CA THR A 182 -6.15 16.68 6.28
C THR A 182 -5.96 16.72 7.80
N GLN A 183 -4.83 17.23 8.31
CA GLN A 183 -4.46 17.15 9.74
C GLN A 183 -5.34 17.97 10.71
N GLY A 184 -6.14 18.93 10.23
CA GLY A 184 -7.07 19.70 11.08
C GLY A 184 -8.38 18.95 11.38
N LYS A 185 -9.00 19.20 12.56
CA LYS A 185 -10.25 18.54 13.02
C LYS A 185 -11.39 18.50 11.99
N ASN A 186 -11.43 19.44 11.04
CA ASN A 186 -12.43 19.48 9.96
C ASN A 186 -11.83 19.46 8.53
N GLY A 187 -10.50 19.37 8.37
CA GLY A 187 -9.84 19.57 7.07
C GLY A 187 -10.34 18.60 6.00
N HIS A 188 -10.51 17.33 6.38
CA HIS A 188 -11.06 16.30 5.51
C HIS A 188 -12.48 16.63 5.02
N ARG A 189 -13.39 17.04 5.93
CA ARG A 189 -14.79 17.34 5.57
C ARG A 189 -14.90 18.59 4.69
N THR A 190 -14.09 19.61 4.95
CA THR A 190 -14.07 20.83 4.14
C THR A 190 -13.66 20.54 2.70
N LEU A 191 -12.57 19.79 2.49
CA LEU A 191 -12.11 19.44 1.13
C LEU A 191 -13.13 18.58 0.38
N LEU A 192 -13.77 17.64 1.06
CA LEU A 192 -14.83 16.83 0.47
C LEU A 192 -16.05 17.66 0.07
N ASN A 193 -16.46 18.62 0.91
CA ASN A 193 -17.60 19.47 0.61
C ASN A 193 -17.31 20.38 -0.59
N ARG A 194 -16.11 20.96 -0.69
CA ARG A 194 -15.70 21.77 -1.85
C ARG A 194 -15.70 20.97 -3.15
N PHE A 195 -15.28 19.71 -3.10
CA PHE A 195 -15.39 18.86 -4.28
C PHE A 195 -16.85 18.48 -4.55
N ARG A 196 -17.65 18.10 -3.55
CA ARG A 196 -19.06 17.77 -3.73
C ARG A 196 -19.91 18.93 -4.27
N SER A 197 -19.61 20.16 -3.88
CA SER A 197 -20.32 21.36 -4.35
C SER A 197 -19.95 21.76 -5.78
N GLY A 198 -18.90 21.16 -6.36
CA GLY A 198 -18.38 21.53 -7.67
C GLY A 198 -17.40 22.70 -7.66
N GLU A 199 -17.13 23.31 -6.49
CA GLU A 199 -16.14 24.39 -6.34
C GLU A 199 -14.73 23.94 -6.75
N ALA A 200 -14.42 22.65 -6.60
CA ALA A 200 -13.21 22.04 -7.13
C ALA A 200 -13.57 21.05 -8.23
N ARG A 201 -12.86 21.10 -9.36
CA ARG A 201 -13.08 20.27 -10.54
C ARG A 201 -12.17 19.05 -10.61
N VAL A 202 -11.01 19.12 -9.96
CA VAL A 202 -10.06 18.01 -9.88
C VAL A 202 -9.77 17.68 -8.43
N MET A 203 -9.88 16.40 -8.07
CA MET A 203 -9.42 15.88 -6.79
C MET A 203 -8.18 15.02 -6.99
N ILE A 204 -7.08 15.37 -6.34
CA ILE A 204 -5.83 14.59 -6.34
C ILE A 204 -5.72 13.89 -5.00
N GLY A 205 -5.48 12.58 -4.98
CA GLY A 205 -5.36 11.88 -3.71
C GLY A 205 -4.76 10.49 -3.77
N THR A 206 -4.59 9.94 -2.57
CA THR A 206 -4.09 8.58 -2.35
C THR A 206 -5.24 7.65 -1.94
N GLN A 207 -5.00 6.60 -1.16
CA GLN A 207 -6.03 5.61 -0.80
C GLN A 207 -7.27 6.20 -0.10
N MET A 208 -7.18 7.42 0.45
CA MET A 208 -8.32 8.09 1.09
C MET A 208 -9.43 8.43 0.10
N ILE A 209 -9.09 8.82 -1.13
CA ILE A 209 -10.10 9.17 -2.15
C ILE A 209 -10.81 7.94 -2.73
N ALA A 210 -10.23 6.74 -2.50
CA ALA A 210 -10.78 5.48 -2.98
C ALA A 210 -11.83 4.85 -2.05
N LYS A 211 -12.05 5.38 -0.83
CA LYS A 211 -12.89 4.73 0.20
C LYS A 211 -14.13 5.55 0.56
N GLY A 212 -15.29 4.90 0.67
CA GLY A 212 -16.46 5.41 1.40
C GLY A 212 -17.09 6.72 0.92
N LEU A 213 -16.69 7.24 -0.24
CA LEU A 213 -17.13 8.53 -0.76
C LEU A 213 -17.80 8.34 -2.12
N ASP A 214 -19.00 8.90 -2.24
CA ASP A 214 -19.75 8.96 -3.49
C ASP A 214 -19.72 10.39 -4.04
N PHE A 215 -19.39 10.52 -5.32
CA PHE A 215 -19.29 11.79 -6.03
C PHE A 215 -19.99 11.65 -7.38
N PRO A 216 -21.27 12.06 -7.47
CA PRO A 216 -22.09 11.82 -8.66
C PRO A 216 -21.52 12.43 -9.94
N GLN A 217 -20.81 13.57 -9.83
CA GLN A 217 -20.26 14.30 -10.97
C GLN A 217 -18.86 13.81 -11.40
N VAL A 218 -18.33 12.74 -10.78
CA VAL A 218 -17.06 12.15 -11.20
C VAL A 218 -17.27 11.25 -12.39
N THR A 219 -16.81 11.71 -13.54
CA THR A 219 -16.86 10.99 -14.82
C THR A 219 -15.51 10.49 -15.26
N LEU A 220 -14.40 11.05 -14.75
CA LEU A 220 -13.05 10.60 -15.08
C LEU A 220 -12.25 10.23 -13.83
N VAL A 221 -11.56 9.08 -13.89
CA VAL A 221 -10.56 8.68 -12.90
C VAL A 221 -9.23 8.37 -13.58
N GLY A 222 -8.19 9.14 -13.27
CA GLY A 222 -6.83 8.88 -13.76
C GLY A 222 -5.94 8.26 -12.67
N VAL A 223 -5.35 7.09 -12.93
CA VAL A 223 -4.32 6.51 -12.06
C VAL A 223 -2.95 6.89 -12.59
N VAL A 224 -2.20 7.63 -11.79
CA VAL A 224 -0.87 8.16 -12.10
C VAL A 224 0.14 7.24 -11.41
N LEU A 225 0.77 6.34 -12.17
CA LEU A 225 1.68 5.28 -11.70
C LEU A 225 1.02 4.13 -10.92
N ALA A 226 0.45 3.15 -11.64
CA ALA A 226 -0.04 1.91 -11.04
C ALA A 226 1.10 1.00 -10.51
N ASP A 227 2.33 1.18 -10.96
CA ASP A 227 3.49 0.33 -10.64
C ASP A 227 3.97 0.42 -9.20
N LEU A 228 3.64 1.49 -8.48
CA LEU A 228 4.21 1.74 -7.16
C LEU A 228 3.89 0.60 -6.19
N SER A 229 2.65 0.10 -6.13
CA SER A 229 2.35 -0.98 -5.19
C SER A 229 2.92 -2.33 -5.59
N VAL A 230 3.04 -2.63 -6.88
CA VAL A 230 3.36 -3.99 -7.33
C VAL A 230 4.82 -4.35 -7.07
N ASN A 231 5.69 -3.34 -7.02
CA ASN A 231 7.13 -3.51 -6.78
C ASN A 231 7.51 -3.56 -5.29
N LEU A 232 6.54 -3.43 -4.38
CA LEU A 232 6.81 -3.60 -2.96
C LEU A 232 7.32 -5.03 -2.69
N PRO A 233 8.36 -5.20 -1.86
CA PRO A 233 8.89 -6.51 -1.45
C PRO A 233 7.97 -7.18 -0.42
N ASP A 234 6.68 -7.30 -0.76
CA ASP A 234 5.62 -7.92 0.01
C ASP A 234 4.90 -8.90 -0.91
N TYR A 235 4.71 -10.14 -0.49
CA TYR A 235 4.04 -11.15 -1.31
C TYR A 235 2.60 -10.78 -1.68
N ARG A 236 1.95 -9.88 -0.92
CA ARG A 236 0.59 -9.36 -1.18
C ARG A 236 0.56 -8.13 -2.08
N SER A 237 1.70 -7.66 -2.60
CA SER A 237 1.80 -6.45 -3.43
C SER A 237 0.83 -6.47 -4.61
N ALA A 238 0.75 -7.61 -5.31
CA ALA A 238 -0.13 -7.82 -6.45
C ALA A 238 -1.62 -7.78 -6.06
N GLU A 239 -2.02 -8.50 -5.01
CA GLU A 239 -3.39 -8.48 -4.49
C GLU A 239 -3.83 -7.07 -4.09
N ARG A 240 -2.95 -6.33 -3.41
CA ARG A 240 -3.22 -4.94 -3.03
C ARG A 240 -3.35 -4.01 -4.22
N THR A 241 -2.49 -4.19 -5.22
CA THR A 241 -2.55 -3.43 -6.47
C THR A 241 -3.88 -3.66 -7.15
N PHE A 242 -4.27 -4.92 -7.33
CA PHE A 242 -5.55 -5.29 -7.93
C PHE A 242 -6.73 -4.64 -7.18
N GLN A 243 -6.83 -4.87 -5.87
CA GLN A 243 -7.93 -4.36 -5.04
C GLN A 243 -8.06 -2.84 -5.13
N LEU A 244 -6.93 -2.15 -5.12
CA LEU A 244 -6.89 -0.70 -5.17
C LEU A 244 -7.30 -0.14 -6.53
N LEU A 245 -6.76 -0.69 -7.61
CA LEU A 245 -7.11 -0.28 -8.97
C LEU A 245 -8.58 -0.54 -9.27
N THR A 246 -9.12 -1.70 -8.92
CA THR A 246 -10.55 -2.02 -9.09
C THR A 246 -11.43 -1.10 -8.24
N GLN A 247 -11.03 -0.80 -6.99
CA GLN A 247 -11.78 0.12 -6.13
C GLN A 247 -11.81 1.54 -6.70
N VAL A 248 -10.67 2.01 -7.23
CA VAL A 248 -10.51 3.34 -7.83
C VAL A 248 -11.30 3.42 -9.14
N ALA A 249 -11.21 2.39 -10.00
CA ALA A 249 -12.00 2.31 -11.23
C ALA A 249 -13.50 2.39 -10.94
N GLY A 250 -13.98 1.69 -9.91
CA GLY A 250 -15.38 1.73 -9.47
C GLY A 250 -15.86 3.07 -8.90
N ARG A 251 -15.04 4.13 -8.86
CA ARG A 251 -15.46 5.49 -8.47
C ARG A 251 -16.03 6.31 -9.62
N ALA A 252 -15.64 6.02 -10.86
CA ALA A 252 -16.18 6.71 -12.04
C ALA A 252 -17.61 6.24 -12.36
N GLY A 253 -18.43 7.16 -12.89
CA GLY A 253 -19.73 6.82 -13.47
C GLY A 253 -20.70 6.19 -12.47
N ARG A 254 -20.81 6.80 -11.29
CA ARG A 254 -21.78 6.39 -10.24
C ARG A 254 -23.14 7.08 -10.37
N ALA A 255 -23.27 8.06 -11.25
CA ALA A 255 -24.55 8.71 -11.58
C ALA A 255 -25.03 8.26 -12.97
N ASP A 256 -25.70 9.14 -13.71
CA ASP A 256 -26.29 8.84 -15.01
C ASP A 256 -25.27 8.96 -16.16
N LEU A 257 -24.13 9.61 -15.91
CA LEU A 257 -23.05 9.78 -16.87
C LEU A 257 -22.10 8.57 -16.84
N PRO A 258 -21.68 8.05 -18.02
CA PRO A 258 -20.70 6.97 -18.08
C PRO A 258 -19.36 7.43 -17.50
N GLY A 259 -18.69 6.51 -16.83
CA GLY A 259 -17.36 6.76 -16.26
C GLY A 259 -16.25 6.28 -17.20
N GLU A 260 -15.19 7.06 -17.29
CA GLU A 260 -13.93 6.73 -17.94
C GLU A 260 -12.84 6.58 -16.88
N VAL A 261 -11.98 5.57 -17.03
CA VAL A 261 -10.85 5.32 -16.14
C VAL A 261 -9.60 5.13 -16.99
N ILE A 262 -8.54 5.88 -16.68
CA ILE A 262 -7.26 5.76 -17.38
C ILE A 262 -6.20 5.31 -16.39
N ILE A 263 -5.63 4.12 -16.60
CA ILE A 263 -4.59 3.55 -15.75
C ILE A 263 -3.26 3.67 -16.48
N GLN A 264 -2.32 4.44 -15.91
CA GLN A 264 -0.99 4.61 -16.49
C GLN A 264 0.04 3.77 -15.75
N THR A 265 0.83 3.00 -16.51
CA THR A 265 1.81 2.09 -15.94
C THR A 265 2.99 1.86 -16.88
N TYR A 266 4.15 1.51 -16.32
CA TYR A 266 5.31 1.02 -17.07
C TYR A 266 5.32 -0.52 -17.18
N LYS A 267 4.35 -1.21 -16.59
CA LYS A 267 4.20 -2.67 -16.61
C LYS A 267 2.77 -3.07 -16.98
N PRO A 268 2.27 -2.70 -18.17
CA PRO A 268 0.91 -3.03 -18.59
C PRO A 268 0.66 -4.54 -18.66
N GLU A 269 1.70 -5.35 -18.87
CA GLU A 269 1.59 -6.82 -18.92
C GLU A 269 1.52 -7.48 -17.54
N HIS A 270 1.72 -6.72 -16.44
CA HIS A 270 1.66 -7.32 -15.12
C HIS A 270 0.25 -7.84 -14.84
N TYR A 271 0.10 -9.15 -14.60
CA TYR A 271 -1.20 -9.83 -14.48
C TYR A 271 -2.19 -9.14 -13.54
N ALA A 272 -1.74 -8.63 -12.39
CA ALA A 272 -2.62 -7.93 -11.45
C ALA A 272 -3.12 -6.57 -11.97
N ILE A 273 -2.33 -5.87 -12.78
CA ILE A 273 -2.72 -4.58 -13.39
C ILE A 273 -3.66 -4.84 -14.56
N ALA A 274 -3.31 -5.77 -15.45
CA ALA A 274 -4.14 -6.16 -16.58
C ALA A 274 -5.52 -6.67 -16.14
N ALA A 275 -5.57 -7.57 -15.16
CA ALA A 275 -6.82 -8.09 -14.60
C ALA A 275 -7.63 -6.98 -13.89
N ALA A 276 -6.97 -6.03 -13.21
CA ALA A 276 -7.67 -4.91 -12.59
C ALA A 276 -8.28 -3.95 -13.62
N ALA A 277 -7.59 -3.71 -14.73
CA ALA A 277 -8.10 -2.90 -15.83
C ALA A 277 -9.35 -3.55 -16.47
N GLN A 278 -9.33 -4.88 -16.64
CA GLN A 278 -10.48 -5.66 -17.11
C GLN A 278 -11.54 -5.88 -16.03
N GLN A 279 -11.25 -5.50 -14.77
CA GLN A 279 -12.09 -5.73 -13.60
C GLN A 279 -12.43 -7.22 -13.39
N ASP A 280 -11.53 -8.11 -13.83
CA ASP A 280 -11.67 -9.56 -13.78
C ASP A 280 -10.97 -10.14 -12.54
N TYR A 281 -11.75 -10.25 -11.45
CA TYR A 281 -11.25 -10.86 -10.23
C TYR A 281 -10.92 -12.35 -10.38
N ARG A 282 -11.63 -13.10 -11.24
CA ARG A 282 -11.44 -14.55 -11.36
C ARG A 282 -10.09 -14.85 -12.02
N SER A 283 -9.77 -14.17 -13.11
CA SER A 283 -8.47 -14.30 -13.78
C SER A 283 -7.31 -13.88 -12.87
N PHE A 284 -7.48 -12.78 -12.11
CA PHE A 284 -6.53 -12.39 -11.08
C PHE A 284 -6.35 -13.49 -10.02
N TYR A 285 -7.45 -13.98 -9.45
CA TYR A 285 -7.44 -14.98 -8.39
C TYR A 285 -6.74 -16.26 -8.83
N HIS A 286 -7.08 -16.83 -9.99
CA HIS A 286 -6.48 -18.07 -10.46
C HIS A 286 -4.96 -17.95 -10.62
N THR A 287 -4.50 -16.83 -11.20
CA THR A 287 -3.07 -16.56 -11.40
C THR A 287 -2.34 -16.38 -10.07
N GLU A 288 -2.85 -15.51 -9.19
CA GLU A 288 -2.23 -15.23 -7.89
C GLU A 288 -2.28 -16.46 -6.97
N PHE A 289 -3.37 -17.21 -6.96
CA PHE A 289 -3.50 -18.43 -6.16
C PHE A 289 -2.50 -19.51 -6.60
N ALA A 290 -2.35 -19.73 -7.91
CA ALA A 290 -1.36 -20.66 -8.45
C ALA A 290 0.08 -20.24 -8.12
N ARG A 291 0.40 -18.94 -8.24
CA ARG A 291 1.69 -18.38 -7.82
C ARG A 291 1.95 -18.61 -6.34
N ARG A 292 1.00 -18.24 -5.47
CA ARG A 292 1.15 -18.45 -4.02
C ARG A 292 1.27 -19.92 -3.66
N ARG A 293 0.63 -20.84 -4.40
CA ARG A 293 0.81 -22.27 -4.20
C ARG A 293 2.24 -22.71 -4.52
N ARG A 294 2.78 -22.26 -5.65
CA ARG A 294 4.14 -22.58 -6.12
C ARG A 294 5.20 -22.06 -5.15
N ASP A 295 5.06 -20.80 -4.73
CA ASP A 295 6.02 -20.12 -3.86
C ASP A 295 5.74 -20.39 -2.37
N LEU A 296 4.75 -21.25 -2.10
CA LEU A 296 4.25 -21.60 -0.77
C LEU A 296 3.90 -20.37 0.07
N TYR A 297 3.27 -19.33 -0.46
CA TYR A 297 2.79 -18.19 0.33
C TYR A 297 1.40 -18.45 0.92
N PRO A 298 0.96 -17.66 1.93
CA PRO A 298 -0.41 -17.74 2.43
C PRO A 298 -1.45 -17.64 1.30
N PRO A 299 -2.41 -18.58 1.20
CA PRO A 299 -2.95 -19.36 2.33
C PRO A 299 -2.36 -20.77 2.52
N PHE A 300 -1.33 -21.16 1.78
CA PHE A 300 -0.76 -22.54 1.87
C PHE A 300 0.22 -22.70 3.04
N THR A 301 0.79 -21.58 3.48
CA THR A 301 1.63 -21.47 4.67
C THR A 301 1.19 -20.28 5.51
N MET A 302 1.82 -20.10 6.65
CA MET A 302 1.74 -18.91 7.48
C MET A 302 3.10 -18.26 7.55
N MET A 303 3.13 -16.93 7.41
CA MET A 303 4.31 -16.13 7.71
C MET A 303 4.21 -15.71 9.17
N VAL A 304 5.18 -16.05 10.01
CA VAL A 304 5.13 -15.77 11.46
C VAL A 304 6.35 -14.95 11.83
N ARG A 305 6.15 -13.82 12.52
CA ARG A 305 7.22 -12.90 12.92
C ARG A 305 7.15 -12.66 14.42
N LEU A 306 8.26 -12.85 15.13
CA LEU A 306 8.50 -12.24 16.44
C LEU A 306 9.33 -10.99 16.21
N LEU A 307 8.73 -9.82 16.38
CA LEU A 307 9.39 -8.52 16.23
C LEU A 307 9.86 -8.03 17.60
N CYS A 308 11.16 -7.79 17.73
CA CYS A 308 11.81 -7.27 18.93
C CYS A 308 12.10 -5.78 18.73
N GLN A 309 11.60 -4.92 19.62
CA GLN A 309 11.79 -3.48 19.53
C GLN A 309 12.38 -2.92 20.82
N ALA A 310 13.55 -2.29 20.73
CA ALA A 310 14.23 -1.68 21.88
C ALA A 310 14.82 -0.32 21.52
N LYS A 311 15.16 0.50 22.51
CA LYS A 311 15.95 1.72 22.26
C LYS A 311 17.38 1.38 21.82
N ASP A 312 17.96 0.35 22.44
CA ASP A 312 19.30 -0.14 22.13
C ASP A 312 19.25 -1.29 21.12
N GLU A 313 20.10 -1.22 20.09
CA GLU A 313 20.17 -2.22 19.02
C GLU A 313 20.70 -3.56 19.53
N ALA A 314 21.68 -3.54 20.44
CA ALA A 314 22.22 -4.77 21.01
C ALA A 314 21.18 -5.51 21.84
N ALA A 315 20.34 -4.79 22.61
CA ALA A 315 19.22 -5.38 23.33
C ALA A 315 18.20 -6.07 22.41
N ALA A 316 17.76 -5.39 21.33
CA ALA A 316 16.80 -5.97 20.38
C ALA A 316 17.35 -7.25 19.73
N ARG A 317 18.61 -7.22 19.27
CA ARG A 317 19.28 -8.36 18.63
C ARG A 317 19.63 -9.49 19.60
N SER A 318 19.95 -9.16 20.85
CA SER A 318 20.17 -10.18 21.89
C SER A 318 18.87 -10.94 22.20
N VAL A 319 17.74 -10.23 22.28
CA VAL A 319 16.42 -10.85 22.48
C VAL A 319 16.02 -11.70 21.27
N SER A 320 16.18 -11.23 20.02
CA SER A 320 15.86 -12.04 18.82
C SER A 320 16.65 -13.35 18.79
N LYS A 321 17.94 -13.32 19.13
CA LYS A 321 18.78 -14.53 19.25
C LYS A 321 18.32 -15.49 20.34
N ARG A 322 17.96 -14.97 21.52
CA ARG A 322 17.41 -15.79 22.62
C ARG A 322 16.07 -16.42 22.26
N LEU A 323 15.19 -15.68 21.57
CA LEU A 323 13.93 -16.21 21.05
C LEU A 323 14.20 -17.35 20.06
N LEU A 324 15.14 -17.17 19.12
CA LEU A 324 15.53 -18.23 18.19
C LEU A 324 16.05 -19.47 18.94
N ALA A 325 16.87 -19.30 19.98
CA ALA A 325 17.36 -20.40 20.80
C ALA A 325 16.22 -21.18 21.46
N HIS A 326 15.27 -20.50 22.11
CA HIS A 326 14.09 -21.17 22.69
C HIS A 326 13.22 -21.89 21.67
N ILE A 327 13.07 -21.33 20.47
CA ILE A 327 12.32 -21.99 19.39
C ILE A 327 13.05 -23.26 18.93
N ASN A 328 14.39 -23.23 18.86
CA ASN A 328 15.17 -24.41 18.55
C ASN A 328 15.06 -25.48 19.65
N GLU A 329 15.09 -25.09 20.93
CA GLU A 329 14.84 -26.00 22.06
C GLU A 329 13.45 -26.66 21.96
N LEU A 330 12.41 -25.88 21.65
CA LEU A 330 11.06 -26.39 21.42
C LEU A 330 11.05 -27.45 20.32
N PHE A 331 11.78 -27.23 19.22
CA PHE A 331 11.86 -28.19 18.11
C PHE A 331 12.71 -29.43 18.41
N VAL A 332 13.65 -29.35 19.36
CA VAL A 332 14.36 -30.53 19.89
C VAL A 332 13.42 -31.34 20.77
N GLN A 333 12.66 -30.69 21.65
CA GLN A 333 11.70 -31.35 22.54
C GLN A 333 10.52 -31.96 21.78
N TYR A 334 10.08 -31.31 20.71
CA TYR A 334 8.94 -31.75 19.89
C TYR A 334 9.31 -31.84 18.39
N PRO A 335 10.06 -32.87 17.97
CA PRO A 335 10.53 -33.01 16.58
C PRO A 335 9.41 -33.02 15.52
N GLN A 336 8.21 -33.47 15.89
CA GLN A 336 7.02 -33.44 15.04
C GLN A 336 6.60 -32.02 14.65
N LEU A 337 6.80 -31.03 15.53
CA LEU A 337 6.48 -29.63 15.25
C LEU A 337 7.48 -29.04 14.24
N ARG A 338 8.75 -29.42 14.33
CA ARG A 338 9.81 -28.99 13.40
C ARG A 338 9.47 -29.31 11.95
N ARG A 339 8.81 -30.45 11.68
CA ARG A 339 8.39 -30.86 10.33
C ARG A 339 7.38 -29.90 9.68
N ARG A 340 6.76 -29.01 10.46
CA ARG A 340 5.83 -27.99 9.96
C ARG A 340 6.52 -26.69 9.58
N MET A 341 7.77 -26.50 9.96
CA MET A 341 8.54 -25.31 9.67
C MET A 341 9.30 -25.48 8.35
N LEU A 342 9.02 -24.60 7.38
CA LEU A 342 9.74 -24.55 6.11
C LEU A 342 11.07 -23.79 6.25
N PHE A 343 11.05 -22.68 6.97
CA PHE A 343 12.27 -21.98 7.37
C PHE A 343 12.07 -21.18 8.64
N ILE A 344 13.18 -20.86 9.29
CA ILE A 344 13.33 -19.87 10.36
C ILE A 344 14.60 -19.09 10.12
N ARG A 345 14.57 -17.78 10.37
CA ARG A 345 15.74 -16.91 10.33
C ARG A 345 15.63 -15.83 11.38
N GLU A 346 16.77 -15.50 11.98
CA GLU A 346 16.95 -14.29 12.76
C GLU A 346 17.63 -13.27 11.85
N ASP A 347 17.02 -12.11 11.70
CA ASP A 347 17.49 -11.05 10.80
C ASP A 347 17.11 -9.69 11.41
N ASP A 348 17.70 -8.62 10.89
CA ASP A 348 17.17 -7.27 11.09
C ASP A 348 15.75 -7.19 10.51
N ALA A 349 14.89 -6.35 11.10
CA ALA A 349 13.62 -6.01 10.45
C ALA A 349 13.92 -5.18 9.17
N PRO A 350 13.11 -5.28 8.09
CA PRO A 350 13.42 -4.59 6.84
C PRO A 350 13.53 -3.07 6.98
N ILE A 351 12.81 -2.48 7.94
CA ILE A 351 13.12 -1.16 8.49
C ILE A 351 13.79 -1.36 9.85
N LYS A 352 15.11 -1.14 9.91
CA LYS A 352 15.95 -1.45 11.09
C LYS A 352 15.65 -0.59 12.30
N ARG A 353 15.20 0.64 12.09
CA ARG A 353 14.86 1.58 13.16
C ARG A 353 13.54 2.27 12.86
N LEU A 354 12.66 2.33 13.85
CA LEU A 354 11.36 2.99 13.72
C LEU A 354 11.02 3.72 15.01
N MET A 355 10.70 5.00 14.91
CA MET A 355 10.36 5.87 16.05
C MET A 355 11.43 5.83 17.15
N GLY A 356 12.71 5.89 16.76
CA GLY A 356 13.85 5.87 17.69
C GLY A 356 14.14 4.50 18.32
N ARG A 357 13.46 3.44 17.86
CA ARG A 357 13.64 2.07 18.38
C ARG A 357 14.24 1.16 17.32
N ALA A 358 15.34 0.49 17.66
CA ALA A 358 15.92 -0.58 16.86
C ALA A 358 14.97 -1.79 16.79
N ARG A 359 14.96 -2.47 15.65
CA ARG A 359 14.07 -3.57 15.32
C ARG A 359 14.86 -4.77 14.81
N ALA A 360 14.78 -5.87 15.55
CA ALA A 360 15.25 -7.19 15.13
C ALA A 360 14.06 -8.15 15.03
N GLN A 361 14.18 -9.24 14.29
CA GLN A 361 13.09 -10.19 14.14
C GLN A 361 13.56 -11.64 14.08
N VAL A 362 12.70 -12.54 14.53
CA VAL A 362 12.72 -13.95 14.13
C VAL A 362 11.55 -14.18 13.18
N LEU A 363 11.87 -14.49 11.91
CA LEU A 363 10.89 -14.75 10.88
C LEU A 363 10.84 -16.23 10.53
N MET A 364 9.64 -16.78 10.53
CA MET A 364 9.34 -18.18 10.25
C MET A 364 8.31 -18.31 9.15
N LYS A 365 8.38 -19.44 8.45
CA LYS A 365 7.33 -19.87 7.52
C LYS A 365 6.89 -21.27 7.91
N LEU A 366 5.62 -21.39 8.29
CA LEU A 366 5.01 -22.61 8.79
C LEU A 366 3.98 -23.15 7.79
N LEU A 367 3.89 -24.45 7.61
CA LEU A 367 2.78 -25.08 6.90
C LEU A 367 1.46 -24.82 7.65
N VAL A 368 0.35 -24.68 6.93
CA VAL A 368 -0.98 -24.66 7.57
C VAL A 368 -1.34 -26.07 8.02
N HIS A 369 -1.31 -26.32 9.32
CA HIS A 369 -1.55 -27.63 9.94
C HIS A 369 -1.92 -27.46 11.42
N ARG A 370 -2.69 -28.40 11.99
CA ARG A 370 -3.09 -28.36 13.42
C ARG A 370 -1.89 -28.27 14.39
N ASP A 371 -0.81 -28.99 14.07
CA ASP A 371 0.45 -28.89 14.83
C ASP A 371 1.06 -27.49 14.80
N SER A 372 0.83 -26.71 13.74
CA SER A 372 1.33 -25.34 13.65
C SER A 372 0.59 -24.41 14.62
N ASP A 373 -0.67 -24.72 14.98
CA ASP A 373 -1.40 -23.96 16.01
C ASP A 373 -0.72 -24.08 17.37
N ARG A 374 -0.19 -25.28 17.70
CA ARG A 374 0.61 -25.49 18.91
C ARG A 374 1.91 -24.68 18.89
N ILE A 375 2.55 -24.55 17.72
CA ILE A 375 3.73 -23.68 17.58
C ILE A 375 3.31 -22.24 17.88
N ILE A 376 2.20 -21.75 17.31
CA ILE A 376 1.69 -20.40 17.55
C ILE A 376 1.37 -20.17 19.04
N GLU A 377 0.76 -21.12 19.73
CA GLU A 377 0.51 -21.04 21.17
C GLU A 377 1.83 -20.86 21.95
N HIS A 378 2.84 -21.69 21.68
CA HIS A 378 4.14 -21.57 22.32
C HIS A 378 4.82 -20.22 22.03
N LEU A 379 4.74 -19.73 20.78
CA LEU A 379 5.28 -18.42 20.41
C LEU A 379 4.52 -17.28 21.07
N THR A 380 3.21 -17.43 21.28
CA THR A 380 2.38 -16.45 21.97
C THR A 380 2.82 -16.33 23.42
N ASP A 381 2.97 -17.47 24.11
CA ASP A 381 3.50 -17.49 25.48
C ASP A 381 4.91 -16.93 25.55
N LEU A 382 5.77 -17.27 24.59
CA LEU A 382 7.13 -16.77 24.52
C LEU A 382 7.19 -15.24 24.35
N SER A 383 6.31 -14.66 23.53
CA SER A 383 6.21 -13.21 23.33
C SER A 383 5.72 -12.45 24.56
N ARG A 384 4.99 -13.12 25.47
CA ARG A 384 4.43 -12.53 26.70
C ARG A 384 5.37 -12.62 27.91
N ARG A 385 6.49 -13.34 27.78
CA ARG A 385 7.51 -13.39 28.84
C ARG A 385 8.13 -12.02 29.02
N ASP A 386 8.72 -11.82 30.21
CA ASP A 386 9.47 -10.61 30.49
C ASP A 386 10.78 -10.59 29.70
N TRP A 387 10.88 -9.66 28.75
CA TRP A 387 12.05 -9.46 27.91
C TRP A 387 12.57 -8.05 28.11
N PRO A 388 13.90 -7.83 28.01
CA PRO A 388 14.50 -6.49 28.01
C PRO A 388 14.06 -5.56 26.86
N CYS A 389 13.17 -6.02 25.96
CA CYS A 389 12.60 -5.24 24.88
C CYS A 389 11.16 -5.66 24.60
N ASP A 390 10.43 -4.85 23.83
CA ASP A 390 9.07 -5.16 23.44
C ASP A 390 9.08 -6.26 22.37
N VAL A 391 8.43 -7.40 22.66
CA VAL A 391 8.31 -8.52 21.73
C VAL A 391 6.86 -8.63 21.26
N THR A 392 6.65 -8.57 19.94
CA THR A 392 5.32 -8.73 19.34
C THR A 392 5.32 -9.94 18.41
N LEU A 393 4.37 -10.85 18.63
CA LEU A 393 4.07 -11.93 17.69
C LEU A 393 3.08 -11.44 16.64
N GLU A 394 3.40 -11.67 15.36
CA GLU A 394 2.54 -11.37 14.23
C GLU A 394 2.39 -12.60 13.34
N ILE A 395 1.14 -12.93 13.01
CA ILE A 395 0.80 -14.02 12.10
C ILE A 395 0.28 -13.39 10.80
N ASN A 396 0.85 -13.83 9.69
CA ASN A 396 0.62 -13.29 8.36
C ASN A 396 0.67 -11.75 8.34
N PRO A 397 1.77 -11.14 8.82
CA PRO A 397 1.82 -9.71 9.14
C PRO A 397 1.31 -8.85 7.99
N ALA A 398 0.60 -7.78 8.32
CA ALA A 398 0.00 -6.90 7.32
C ALA A 398 1.08 -6.22 6.45
N SER A 399 2.29 -6.02 6.95
CA SER A 399 3.42 -5.54 6.16
C SER A 399 4.64 -6.37 6.51
N MET A 400 5.37 -6.81 5.50
CA MET A 400 6.68 -7.41 5.72
C MET A 400 7.74 -6.37 6.06
N ALA A 401 7.51 -5.08 5.75
CA ALA A 401 8.41 -3.96 6.07
C ALA A 401 8.49 -3.64 7.58
#